data_AF-A0A2V8D2M7-F1
#
_entry.id   AF-A0A2V8D2M7-F1
#
_cell.length_a   1.000
_cell.length_b   1.000
_cell.length_c   1.000
_cell.angle_alpha   90.00
_cell.angle_beta   90.00
_cell.angle_gamma   90.00
#
_symmetry.space_group_name_H-M   'P 1'
#
loop_
_entity.id
_entity.type
_entity.pdbx_description
1 polymer ?
#
loop_
_entity_poly.entity_id
_entity_poly.type
_entity_poly.pdbx_seq_one_letter_code
_entity_poly.pdbx_strand_id
1 'polypeptide(L)'
;MTFAFIQRLVDRIVTVSEDDLSAVIAGLVATEHLVAEGAGAAGAAALVGNRADVRGRHVAVIVSGGNIDRARLASLLSKRSFASIRRVTMDAYARPPTSARCRLPPP
;
A
#
# COMPACT_ATOMS: atom_id res chain seq x y z
N MET A 1 11.14 8.72 -19.91
CA MET A 1 10.07 8.21 -20.80
C MET A 1 8.71 8.14 -20.09
N THR A 2 8.62 7.73 -18.81
CA THR A 2 7.33 7.57 -18.09
C THR A 2 6.68 8.88 -17.61
N PHE A 3 7.45 9.96 -17.42
CA PHE A 3 6.95 11.22 -16.86
C PHE A 3 5.76 11.81 -17.63
N ALA A 4 5.81 11.82 -18.96
CA ALA A 4 4.72 12.33 -19.80
C ALA A 4 3.42 11.52 -19.65
N PHE A 5 3.52 10.21 -19.39
CA PHE A 5 2.34 9.37 -19.11
C PHE A 5 1.78 9.67 -17.73
N ILE A 6 2.65 9.83 -16.72
CA ILE A 6 2.24 10.17 -15.35
C ILE A 6 1.45 11.48 -15.35
N GLN A 7 1.96 12.52 -16.04
CA GLN A 7 1.28 13.81 -16.13
C GLN A 7 -0.12 13.73 -16.79
N ARG A 8 -0.38 12.73 -17.63
CA ARG A 8 -1.64 12.58 -18.35
C ARG A 8 -2.62 11.61 -17.71
N LEU A 9 -2.11 10.59 -17.01
CA LEU A 9 -2.91 9.45 -16.55
C LEU A 9 -3.05 9.34 -15.03
N VAL A 10 -2.20 10.02 -14.26
CA VAL A 10 -2.26 9.96 -12.79
C VAL A 10 -3.09 11.12 -12.26
N ASP A 11 -4.22 10.80 -11.64
CA ASP A 11 -5.14 11.81 -11.08
C ASP A 11 -4.53 12.56 -9.88
N ARG A 12 -3.70 11.87 -9.09
CA ARG A 12 -3.13 12.43 -7.85
C ARG A 12 -1.83 11.75 -7.47
N ILE A 13 -0.89 12.56 -6.98
CA ILE A 13 0.31 12.11 -6.28
C ILE A 13 0.19 12.49 -4.82
N VAL A 14 0.44 11.54 -3.93
CA VAL A 14 0.44 11.75 -2.48
C VAL A 14 1.78 11.30 -1.90
N THR A 15 2.17 11.92 -0.79
CA THR A 15 3.38 11.55 -0.05
C THR A 15 3.01 10.87 1.26
N VAL A 16 3.92 10.02 1.74
CA VAL A 16 3.83 9.31 3.02
C VAL A 16 5.14 9.49 3.79
N SER A 17 5.08 9.45 5.11
CA SER A 17 6.27 9.54 5.94
C SER A 17 6.97 8.18 6.06
N GLU A 18 8.25 8.17 6.43
CA GLU A 18 8.95 6.92 6.77
C GLU A 18 8.33 6.22 7.99
N ASP A 19 7.75 6.99 8.91
CA ASP A 19 7.02 6.46 10.06
C ASP A 19 5.74 5.74 9.63
N ASP A 20 4.99 6.29 8.66
CA ASP A 20 3.83 5.63 8.06
C ASP A 20 4.24 4.33 7.37
N LEU A 21 5.33 4.35 6.60
CA LEU A 21 5.88 3.16 5.95
C LEU A 21 6.26 2.09 6.98
N SER A 22 7.01 2.45 8.03
CA SER A 22 7.41 1.50 9.07
C SER A 22 6.22 0.90 9.81
N ALA A 23 5.19 1.70 10.08
CA ALA A 23 3.97 1.24 10.74
C ALA A 23 3.21 0.23 9.87
N VAL A 24 3.07 0.52 8.58
CA VAL A 24 2.35 -0.35 7.66
C VAL A 24 3.12 -1.61 7.33
N ILE A 25 4.45 -1.55 7.16
CA ILE A 25 5.26 -2.77 6.96
C ILE A 25 5.12 -3.71 8.17
N ALA A 26 5.21 -3.17 9.39
CA ALA A 26 4.99 -3.97 10.59
C ALA A 26 3.58 -4.57 10.66
N GLY A 27 2.56 -3.79 10.26
CA GLY A 27 1.18 -4.26 10.13
C GLY A 27 1.04 -5.41 9.15
N LEU A 28 1.50 -5.22 7.90
CA LEU A 28 1.45 -6.23 6.84
C LEU A 28 2.11 -7.55 7.25
N VAL A 29 3.26 -7.49 7.95
CA VAL A 29 3.91 -8.69 8.47
C VAL A 29 3.07 -9.36 9.56
N ALA A 30 2.51 -8.56 10.49
CA ALA A 30 1.79 -9.08 11.64
C ALA A 30 0.42 -9.69 11.29
N THR A 31 -0.25 -9.20 10.24
CA THR A 31 -1.64 -9.58 9.94
C THR A 31 -1.82 -10.27 8.59
N GLU A 32 -1.06 -9.86 7.58
CA GLU A 32 -1.14 -10.43 6.23
C GLU A 32 -0.01 -11.45 5.96
N HIS A 33 0.95 -11.57 6.87
CA HIS A 33 2.17 -12.38 6.68
C HIS A 33 2.95 -11.95 5.42
N LEU A 34 2.81 -10.69 5.01
CA LEU A 34 3.46 -10.12 3.84
C LEU A 34 4.64 -9.25 4.24
N VAL A 35 5.81 -9.57 3.70
CA VAL A 35 7.01 -8.74 3.84
C VAL A 35 7.07 -7.76 2.66
N ALA A 36 7.05 -6.47 2.97
CA ALA A 36 7.15 -5.40 1.99
C ALA A 36 8.38 -4.50 2.25
N GLU A 37 9.00 -4.03 1.18
CA GLU A 37 9.99 -2.95 1.26
C GLU A 37 9.30 -1.58 1.36
N GLY A 38 10.06 -0.52 1.66
CA GLY A 38 9.52 0.84 1.79
C GLY A 38 8.70 1.30 0.58
N ALA A 39 9.27 1.21 -0.62
CA ALA A 39 8.56 1.56 -1.85
C ALA A 39 7.35 0.65 -2.10
N GLY A 40 7.49 -0.65 -1.85
CA GLY A 40 6.42 -1.64 -2.00
C GLY A 40 5.24 -1.44 -1.05
N ALA A 41 5.45 -0.84 0.12
CA ALA A 41 4.41 -0.55 1.09
C ALA A 41 3.78 0.85 0.92
N ALA A 42 4.30 1.71 0.03
CA ALA A 42 3.90 3.11 -0.06
C ALA A 42 2.41 3.31 -0.36
N GLY A 43 1.83 2.49 -1.26
CA GLY A 43 0.40 2.55 -1.56
C GLY A 43 -0.48 2.18 -0.35
N ALA A 44 -0.07 1.15 0.41
CA ALA A 44 -0.78 0.74 1.62
C ALA A 44 -0.66 1.82 2.71
N ALA A 45 0.53 2.41 2.88
CA ALA A 45 0.75 3.52 3.80
C ALA A 45 -0.10 4.75 3.46
N ALA A 46 -0.28 5.05 2.17
CA ALA A 46 -1.13 6.14 1.74
C ALA A 46 -2.60 5.93 2.14
N LEU A 47 -3.12 4.70 2.00
CA LEU A 47 -4.50 4.39 2.40
C LEU A 47 -4.68 4.40 3.92
N VAL A 48 -3.81 3.71 4.66
CA VAL A 48 -3.87 3.65 6.13
C VAL A 48 -3.69 5.03 6.75
N GLY A 49 -2.85 5.88 6.13
CA GLY A 49 -2.66 7.27 6.51
C GLY A 49 -3.77 8.23 6.05
N ASN A 50 -4.87 7.73 5.48
CA ASN A 50 -5.97 8.52 4.91
C ASN A 50 -5.51 9.62 3.93
N ARG A 51 -4.44 9.37 3.18
CA ARG A 51 -3.90 10.32 2.18
C ARG A 51 -4.73 10.33 0.89
N ALA A 52 -5.58 9.32 0.69
CA ALA A 52 -6.55 9.25 -0.39
C ALA A 52 -7.96 9.02 0.18
N ASP A 53 -8.94 9.76 -0.32
CA ASP A 53 -10.34 9.56 0.06
C ASP A 53 -10.94 8.42 -0.76
N VAL A 54 -11.06 7.26 -0.13
CA VAL A 54 -11.52 6.02 -0.75
C VAL A 54 -12.67 5.36 0.01
N ARG A 55 -13.33 6.11 0.89
CA ARG A 55 -14.44 5.58 1.70
C ARG A 55 -15.57 5.09 0.81
N GLY A 56 -16.09 3.90 1.10
CA GLY A 56 -17.17 3.28 0.33
C GLY A 56 -16.77 2.83 -1.08
N ARG A 57 -15.48 2.81 -1.42
CA ARG A 57 -14.98 2.34 -2.72
C ARG A 57 -14.27 1.00 -2.56
N HIS A 58 -14.32 0.19 -3.62
CA HIS A 58 -13.42 -0.96 -3.75
C HIS A 58 -12.06 -0.46 -4.23
N VAL A 59 -11.02 -0.71 -3.44
CA VAL A 59 -9.67 -0.25 -3.72
C VAL A 59 -8.72 -1.42 -3.80
N ALA A 60 -7.92 -1.45 -4.86
CA ALA A 60 -6.76 -2.32 -4.95
C ALA A 60 -5.51 -1.53 -4.63
N VAL A 61 -4.63 -2.10 -3.82
CA VAL A 61 -3.28 -1.59 -3.58
C VAL A 61 -2.28 -2.62 -4.07
N ILE A 62 -1.26 -2.14 -4.78
CA ILE A 62 -0.16 -2.98 -5.25
C ILE A 62 0.94 -2.97 -4.18
N VAL A 63 1.25 -4.15 -3.63
CA VAL A 63 2.47 -4.36 -2.85
C VAL A 63 3.55 -4.85 -3.80
N SER A 64 4.38 -3.94 -4.31
CA SER A 64 5.22 -4.20 -5.49
C SER A 64 6.48 -5.03 -5.23
N GLY A 65 6.96 -5.06 -3.99
CA GLY A 65 8.26 -5.69 -3.67
C GLY A 65 8.49 -5.89 -2.17
N GLY A 66 9.33 -6.88 -1.86
CA GLY A 66 9.66 -7.32 -0.50
C GLY A 66 11.16 -7.48 -0.24
N ASN A 67 12.01 -6.82 -1.04
CA ASN A 67 13.47 -6.93 -0.93
C ASN A 67 14.02 -6.07 0.22
N ILE A 68 13.64 -6.42 1.44
CA ILE A 68 14.09 -5.76 2.66
C ILE A 68 15.15 -6.59 3.37
N ASP A 69 16.21 -5.94 3.84
CA ASP A 69 17.23 -6.57 4.66
C ASP A 69 16.66 -7.09 5.99
N ARG A 70 17.13 -8.28 6.42
CA ARG A 70 16.62 -8.95 7.62
C ARG A 70 16.89 -8.15 8.89
N ALA A 71 18.06 -7.52 9.00
CA ALA A 71 18.40 -6.70 10.17
C ALA A 71 17.52 -5.44 10.20
N ARG A 72 17.26 -4.84 9.03
CA ARG A 72 16.33 -3.70 8.93
C ARG A 72 14.91 -4.10 9.33
N LEU A 73 14.40 -5.22 8.84
CA LEU A 73 13.08 -5.72 9.21
C LEU A 73 12.98 -6.00 10.71
N ALA A 74 13.96 -6.72 11.28
CA ALA A 74 14.01 -6.99 12.71
C ALA A 74 14.09 -5.70 13.55
N SER A 75 14.85 -4.70 13.10
CA SER A 75 14.92 -3.39 13.75
C SER A 75 13.56 -2.67 13.72
N LEU A 76 12.86 -2.69 12.59
CA LEU A 76 11.54 -2.07 12.47
C LEU A 76 10.50 -2.74 13.38
N LEU A 77 10.50 -4.07 13.45
CA LEU A 77 9.58 -4.83 14.28
C LEU A 77 9.90 -4.67 15.76
N SER A 78 11.18 -4.70 16.16
CA SER A 78 11.59 -4.54 17.56
C SER A 78 11.32 -3.15 18.13
N LYS A 79 11.35 -2.10 17.28
CA LYS A 79 11.00 -0.73 17.68
C LYS A 79 9.51 -0.54 17.99
N ARG A 80 8.65 -1.53 17.68
CA ARG A 80 7.20 -1.46 17.87
C ARG A 80 6.76 -2.56 18.83
N SER A 81 6.02 -2.20 19.87
CA SER A 81 5.35 -3.21 20.68
C SER A 81 4.23 -3.86 19.86
N PHE A 82 4.02 -5.17 20.02
CA PHE A 82 2.94 -5.89 19.33
C PHE A 82 1.57 -5.23 19.55
N ALA A 83 1.32 -4.67 20.73
CA ALA A 83 0.09 -3.92 21.05
C ALA A 83 -0.05 -2.61 20.25
N SER A 84 1.05 -2.01 19.79
CA SER A 84 1.07 -0.76 19.02
C SER A 84 1.12 -0.98 17.50
N ILE A 85 1.25 -2.23 17.03
CA ILE A 85 1.26 -2.51 15.59
C ILE A 85 -0.13 -2.22 15.02
N ARG A 86 -0.17 -1.37 14.00
CA ARG A 86 -1.43 -1.08 13.29
C ARG A 86 -1.86 -2.31 12.53
N ARG A 87 -3.08 -2.77 12.77
CA ARG A 87 -3.69 -3.84 11.98
C ARG A 87 -3.91 -3.35 10.55
N VAL A 88 -3.41 -4.08 9.57
CA VAL A 88 -3.63 -3.80 8.15
C VAL A 88 -4.26 -5.04 7.55
N THR A 89 -5.50 -4.95 7.11
CA THR A 89 -6.20 -6.11 6.53
C THR A 89 -6.44 -5.88 5.05
N MET A 90 -6.08 -6.88 4.23
CA MET A 90 -6.28 -6.84 2.79
C MET A 90 -7.12 -8.03 2.36
N ASP A 91 -8.37 -7.77 1.96
CA ASP A 91 -9.22 -8.83 1.44
C ASP A 91 -8.87 -9.15 0.00
N ALA A 92 -8.89 -10.45 -0.32
CA ALA A 92 -8.79 -10.90 -1.70
C ALA A 92 -9.99 -10.39 -2.50
N TYR A 93 -9.72 -9.57 -3.51
CA TYR A 93 -10.78 -9.13 -4.42
C TYR A 93 -11.15 -10.25 -5.39
N ALA A 94 -12.30 -10.90 -5.15
CA ALA A 94 -12.89 -11.82 -6.12
C ALA A 94 -13.29 -11.04 -7.37
N ARG A 95 -12.83 -11.51 -8.54
CA ARG A 95 -13.09 -10.85 -9.82
C ARG A 95 -14.61 -10.70 -10.03
N PRO A 96 -15.14 -9.50 -10.29
CA PRO A 96 -16.54 -9.35 -10.65
C PRO A 96 -16.79 -10.04 -12.00
N PRO A 97 -18.03 -10.47 -12.29
CA PRO A 97 -18.37 -11.06 -13.58
C PRO A 97 -17.89 -10.15 -14.72
N THR A 98 -17.46 -10.78 -15.82
CA THR A 98 -16.70 -10.22 -16.96
C THR A 98 -17.35 -9.02 -17.69
N SER A 99 -18.54 -8.57 -17.28
CA SER A 99 -19.21 -7.38 -17.82
C SER A 99 -18.65 -6.05 -17.30
N ALA A 100 -17.90 -6.04 -16.20
CA ALA A 100 -17.26 -4.84 -15.66
C ALA A 100 -15.92 -4.55 -16.37
N ARG A 101 -15.98 -4.02 -17.60
CA ARG A 101 -14.78 -3.46 -18.26
C ARG A 101 -14.28 -2.27 -17.44
N CYS A 102 -12.99 -2.29 -17.09
CA CYS A 102 -12.28 -1.07 -16.70
C CYS A 102 -12.35 -0.10 -17.87
N ARG A 103 -13.30 0.85 -17.84
CA ARG A 103 -13.35 1.94 -18.81
C ARG A 103 -12.32 2.95 -18.35
N LEU A 104 -11.24 3.07 -19.11
CA LEU A 104 -10.39 4.26 -19.02
C LEU A 104 -11.27 5.49 -19.31
N PRO A 105 -11.18 6.58 -18.53
CA PRO A 105 -11.87 7.81 -18.88
C PRO A 105 -11.38 8.29 -20.27
N PRO A 106 -12.26 8.95 -21.06
CA PRO A 106 -11.85 9.53 -22.34
C PRO A 106 -10.74 10.58 -22.13
N PRO A 107 -9.89 10.81 -23.15
CA PRO A 107 -8.74 11.72 -23.06
C PRO A 107 -9.13 13.18 -22.83
#